data_AF-A0A2E9GHD2-F1
#
_entry.id   AF-A0A2E9GHD2-F1
#
_cell.length_a   1.000
_cell.length_b   1.000
_cell.length_c   1.000
_cell.angle_alpha   90.00
_cell.angle_beta   90.00
_cell.angle_gamma   90.00
#
_symmetry.space_group_name_H-M   'P 1'
#
loop_
_entity.id
_entity.type
_entity.pdbx_description
1 polymer ?
#
loop_
_entity_poly.entity_id
_entity_poly.type
_entity_poly.pdbx_seq_one_letter_code
_entity_poly.pdbx_strand_id
1 'polypeptide(L)'
;MANLFLAAYENSKASGRYYGVYDSIHWQDIYKECKKLIVNMKMPEPLDAKPNDPTAFYFTRRDSLKVNIRNFKSMLKETIEWIKLNSDS
;
A
#
# COMPACT_ATOMS: atom_id res chain seq x y z
N MET A 1 -8.83 -1.93 2.81
CA MET A 1 -8.76 -1.74 4.27
C MET A 1 -10.12 -1.93 4.94
N ALA A 2 -11.19 -1.25 4.49
CA ALA A 2 -12.53 -1.40 5.06
C ALA A 2 -12.98 -2.86 5.29
N ASN A 3 -12.78 -3.73 4.30
CA ASN A 3 -13.16 -5.15 4.41
C ASN A 3 -12.44 -5.92 5.54
N LEU A 4 -11.24 -5.50 5.97
CA LEU A 4 -10.56 -6.12 7.13
C LEU A 4 -11.30 -5.84 8.43
N PHE A 5 -11.85 -4.63 8.59
CA PHE A 5 -12.64 -4.28 9.76
C PHE A 5 -13.94 -5.07 9.79
N LEU A 6 -14.64 -5.14 8.65
CA LEU A 6 -15.88 -5.90 8.54
C LEU A 6 -15.65 -7.39 8.85
N ALA A 7 -14.63 -8.00 8.22
CA ALA A 7 -14.32 -9.42 8.44
C ALA A 7 -13.90 -9.72 9.89
N ALA A 8 -13.19 -8.81 10.56
CA ALA A 8 -12.86 -8.96 11.96
C ALA A 8 -14.08 -8.78 12.88
N TYR A 9 -14.99 -7.87 12.54
CA TYR A 9 -16.21 -7.61 13.30
C TYR A 9 -17.21 -8.78 13.20
N GLU A 10 -17.40 -9.32 12.00
CA GLU A 10 -18.37 -10.40 11.75
C GLU A 10 -17.91 -11.77 12.25
N ASN A 11 -16.60 -11.98 12.43
CA ASN A 11 -16.05 -13.23 12.90
C ASN A 11 -16.02 -13.28 14.44
N SER A 12 -16.93 -14.04 15.05
CA SER A 12 -17.01 -14.21 16.51
C SER A 12 -15.75 -14.82 17.16
N LYS A 13 -14.85 -15.41 16.37
CA LYS A 13 -13.56 -15.94 16.85
C LYS A 13 -12.41 -14.92 16.69
N ALA A 14 -12.62 -13.82 16.00
CA ALA A 14 -11.61 -12.78 15.83
C ALA A 14 -11.46 -11.96 17.12
N SER A 15 -10.22 -11.64 17.49
CA SER A 15 -9.92 -10.88 18.71
C SER A 15 -8.51 -10.28 18.66
N GLY A 16 -8.26 -9.25 19.46
CA GLY A 16 -6.95 -8.61 19.56
C GLY A 16 -6.58 -7.80 18.30
N ARG A 17 -5.30 -7.82 17.93
CA ARG A 17 -4.73 -6.93 16.90
C ARG A 17 -4.39 -7.64 15.59
N TYR A 18 -4.64 -6.95 14.48
CA TYR A 18 -4.38 -7.40 13.12
C TYR A 18 -3.60 -6.32 12.36
N TYR A 19 -2.63 -6.73 11.54
CA TYR A 19 -1.90 -5.79 10.71
C TYR A 19 -2.78 -5.25 9.57
N GLY A 20 -2.97 -3.93 9.54
CA GLY A 20 -3.67 -3.20 8.48
C GLY A 20 -2.78 -2.70 7.35
N VAL A 21 -1.59 -3.25 7.20
CA VAL A 21 -0.59 -2.83 6.21
C VAL A 21 -0.51 -3.83 5.06
N TYR A 22 -0.22 -3.35 3.85
CA TYR A 22 0.02 -4.19 2.67
C TYR A 22 1.40 -4.88 2.78
N ASP A 23 2.46 -4.07 2.73
CA ASP A 23 3.86 -4.51 2.78
C ASP A 23 4.79 -3.31 3.08
N SER A 24 6.08 -3.56 3.31
CA SER A 24 7.15 -2.56 3.40
C SER A 24 7.76 -2.30 2.02
N ILE A 25 7.35 -1.22 1.35
CA ILE A 25 7.83 -0.87 0.00
C ILE A 25 8.91 0.21 0.09
N HIS A 26 10.05 -0.01 -0.56
CA HIS A 26 11.12 0.97 -0.62
C HIS A 26 10.70 2.19 -1.46
N TRP A 27 11.07 3.39 -1.01
CA TRP A 27 10.68 4.65 -1.65
C TRP A 27 11.11 4.74 -3.12
N GLN A 28 12.23 4.14 -3.49
CA GLN A 28 12.68 4.10 -4.90
C GLN A 28 11.69 3.34 -5.78
N ASP A 29 11.08 2.26 -5.27
CA ASP A 29 10.12 1.48 -6.03
C ASP A 29 8.77 2.20 -6.13
N ILE A 30 8.40 2.96 -5.10
CA ILE A 30 7.27 3.89 -5.16
C ILE A 30 7.49 4.93 -6.26
N TYR A 31 8.64 5.61 -6.29
CA TYR A 31 8.93 6.60 -7.32
C TYR A 31 9.06 6.01 -8.73
N LYS A 32 9.67 4.82 -8.86
CA LYS A 32 9.72 4.12 -10.15
C LYS A 32 8.32 3.83 -10.68
N GLU A 33 7.38 3.44 -9.81
CA GLU A 33 6.00 3.21 -10.22
C GLU A 33 5.26 4.51 -10.54
N CYS A 34 5.44 5.57 -9.73
CA CYS A 34 4.90 6.90 -10.03
C CYS A 34 5.38 7.45 -11.38
N LYS A 35 6.68 7.30 -11.70
CA LYS A 35 7.27 7.77 -12.97
C LYS A 35 6.64 7.13 -14.20
N LYS A 36 6.12 5.90 -14.10
CA LYS A 36 5.36 5.26 -15.19
C LYS A 36 3.98 5.88 -15.41
N LEU A 37 3.41 6.49 -14.37
CA LEU A 37 2.02 6.97 -14.33
C LEU A 37 1.91 8.50 -14.46
N ILE A 38 3.00 9.22 -14.24
CA ILE A 38 3.07 10.69 -14.23
C ILE A 38 4.15 11.13 -15.24
N VAL A 39 3.72 11.51 -16.44
CA VAL A 39 4.59 11.83 -17.58
C VAL A 39 5.63 12.91 -17.25
N ASN A 40 5.23 13.97 -16.53
CA ASN A 40 6.09 15.10 -16.19
C ASN A 40 6.54 15.08 -14.71
N MET A 41 6.71 13.88 -14.13
CA MET A 41 7.13 13.75 -12.74
C MET A 41 8.55 14.31 -12.55
N LYS A 42 8.69 15.28 -11.65
CA LYS A 42 10.00 15.69 -11.13
C LYS A 42 10.47 14.66 -10.12
N MET A 43 11.55 13.97 -10.44
CA MET A 43 12.16 12.97 -9.56
C MET A 43 13.10 13.67 -8.58
N PRO A 44 13.13 13.25 -7.30
CA PRO A 44 14.20 13.67 -6.40
C PRO A 44 15.54 13.08 -6.83
N GLU A 45 16.62 13.72 -6.42
CA GLU A 45 17.97 13.19 -6.60
C GLU A 45 18.10 11.81 -5.96
N PRO A 46 18.69 10.82 -6.65
CA PRO A 46 18.93 9.51 -6.07
C PRO A 46 19.87 9.61 -4.87
N LEU A 47 19.53 8.90 -3.78
CA LEU A 47 20.49 8.67 -2.70
C LEU A 47 21.45 7.56 -3.14
N ASP A 48 22.75 7.80 -2.97
CA ASP A 48 23.81 6.83 -3.28
C ASP A 48 24.01 5.78 -2.16
N ALA A 49 23.03 5.68 -1.26
CA ALA A 49 23.03 4.75 -0.14
C ALA A 49 22.39 3.42 -0.54
N LYS A 50 22.94 2.32 -0.02
CA LYS A 50 22.32 1.00 -0.14
C LYS A 50 20.93 1.02 0.51
N PRO A 51 19.88 0.47 -0.13
CA PRO A 51 18.57 0.32 0.48
C PRO A 51 18.65 -0.45 1.80
N ASN A 52 17.90 0.02 2.80
CA ASN A 52 17.70 -0.74 4.04
C ASN A 52 16.86 -1.98 3.76
N ASP A 53 17.07 -3.01 4.56
CA ASP A 53 16.23 -4.21 4.50
C ASP A 53 14.77 -3.86 4.82
N PRO A 54 13.79 -4.39 4.06
CA PRO A 54 12.38 -4.16 4.33
C PRO A 54 11.99 -4.63 5.73
N THR A 55 11.13 -3.87 6.40
CA THR A 55 10.55 -4.33 7.67
C THR A 55 9.63 -5.52 7.40
N ALA A 56 9.89 -6.65 8.03
CA ALA A 56 9.08 -7.84 7.90
C ALA A 56 7.84 -7.79 8.81
N PHE A 57 6.71 -8.28 8.30
CA PHE A 57 5.46 -8.37 9.04
C PHE A 57 4.94 -9.81 9.05
N TYR A 58 4.48 -10.27 10.22
CA TYR A 58 3.87 -11.59 10.34
C TYR A 58 2.34 -11.48 10.10
N PHE A 59 1.93 -11.86 8.89
CA PHE A 59 0.55 -11.63 8.43
C PHE A 59 -0.45 -12.74 8.76
N THR A 60 -0.05 -13.83 9.42
CA THR A 60 -0.92 -14.99 9.68
C THR A 60 -2.27 -14.62 10.32
N ARG A 61 -2.31 -13.68 11.27
CA ARG A 61 -3.60 -13.23 11.84
C ARG A 61 -4.42 -12.46 10.81
N ARG A 62 -3.83 -11.50 10.09
CA ARG A 62 -4.50 -10.74 9.03
C ARG A 62 -5.08 -11.69 7.97
N ASP A 63 -4.28 -12.63 7.51
CA ASP A 63 -4.64 -13.52 6.41
C ASP A 63 -5.69 -14.55 6.84
N SER A 64 -5.79 -14.85 8.14
CA SER A 64 -6.88 -15.68 8.69
C SER A 64 -8.28 -15.07 8.49
N LEU A 65 -8.38 -13.75 8.27
CA LEU A 65 -9.64 -13.08 7.93
C LEU A 65 -10.08 -13.29 6.48
N LYS A 66 -9.24 -13.92 5.63
CA LYS A 66 -9.52 -14.25 4.22
C LYS A 66 -9.92 -13.06 3.35
N VAL A 67 -9.49 -11.86 3.73
CA VAL A 67 -9.72 -10.64 2.95
C VAL A 67 -8.62 -10.51 1.91
N ASN A 68 -9.02 -10.37 0.64
CA ASN A 68 -8.08 -10.06 -0.43
C ASN A 68 -7.55 -8.62 -0.26
N ILE A 69 -6.24 -8.48 -0.06
CA ILE A 69 -5.59 -7.18 0.05
C ILE A 69 -5.23 -6.69 -1.35
N ARG A 70 -5.72 -5.50 -1.68
CA ARG A 70 -5.47 -4.85 -2.96
C ARG A 70 -3.98 -4.64 -3.19
N ASN A 71 -3.52 -4.95 -4.41
CA ASN A 71 -2.12 -4.78 -4.80
C ASN A 71 -1.70 -3.30 -4.84
N PHE A 72 -0.42 -3.04 -4.58
CA PHE A 72 0.14 -1.70 -4.55
C PHE A 72 0.03 -0.94 -5.89
N LYS A 73 0.36 -1.57 -7.01
CA LYS A 73 0.41 -0.90 -8.32
C LYS A 73 -0.94 -0.35 -8.76
N SER A 74 -1.99 -1.17 -8.66
CA SER A 74 -3.36 -0.77 -8.93
C SER A 74 -3.79 0.34 -7.97
N MET A 75 -3.52 0.18 -6.67
CA MET A 75 -3.86 1.18 -5.64
C MET A 75 -3.22 2.53 -5.92
N LEU A 76 -1.92 2.55 -6.24
CA LEU A 76 -1.20 3.77 -6.60
C LEU A 76 -1.77 4.40 -7.89
N LYS A 77 -2.04 3.59 -8.92
CA LYS A 77 -2.63 4.07 -10.17
C LYS A 77 -3.96 4.78 -9.95
N GLU A 78 -4.91 4.12 -9.29
CA GLU A 78 -6.22 4.72 -9.02
C GLU A 78 -6.12 5.95 -8.12
N THR A 79 -5.17 5.97 -7.18
CA THR A 79 -4.93 7.16 -6.33
C THR A 79 -4.46 8.35 -7.18
N ILE A 80 -3.51 8.14 -8.08
CA ILE A 80 -3.01 9.19 -8.98
C ILE A 80 -4.11 9.67 -9.93
N GLU A 81 -4.91 8.76 -10.48
CA GLU A 81 -6.05 9.08 -11.32
C GLU A 81 -7.09 9.92 -10.56
N TRP A 82 -7.43 9.52 -9.33
CA TRP A 82 -8.34 10.28 -8.49
C TRP A 82 -7.81 11.68 -8.18
N ILE A 83 -6.52 11.82 -7.84
CA ILE A 83 -5.91 13.14 -7.58
C ILE A 83 -6.03 14.03 -8.82
N LYS A 84 -5.67 13.54 -10.02
CA LYS A 84 -5.75 14.32 -11.28
C LYS A 84 -7.16 14.81 -11.58
N LEU A 85 -8.19 14.01 -11.23
CA LEU A 85 -9.59 14.38 -11.43
C LEU A 85 -10.10 15.42 -10.43
N ASN A 86 -9.44 15.58 -9.28
CA ASN A 86 -9.90 16.44 -8.17
C ASN A 86 -8.95 17.61 -7.88
N SER A 87 -7.80 17.70 -8.56
CA SER A 87 -6.80 18.76 -8.36
C SER A 87 -7.15 20.10 -9.02
N ASP A 88 -8.19 20.15 -9.84
CA ASP A 88 -8.69 21.38 -10.50
C ASP A 88 -9.90 22.01 -9.76
N SER A 89 -10.01 21.79 -8.43
CA SER A 89 -11.05 22.37 -7.56
C SER A 89 -10.57 23.60 -6.80
#